data_AF-A0A8I0MVS3-F1
#
_entry.id   AF-A0A8I0MVS3-F1
#
_cell.length_a   1.000
_cell.length_b   1.000
_cell.length_c   1.000
_cell.angle_alpha   90.00
_cell.angle_beta   90.00
_cell.angle_gamma   90.00
#
_symmetry.space_group_name_H-M   'P 1'
#
loop_
_entity.id
_entity.type
_entity.pdbx_description
1 polymer ?
#
loop_
_entity_poly.entity_id
_entity_poly.type
_entity_poly.pdbx_seq_one_letter_code
_entity_poly.pdbx_strand_id
1 'polypeptide(L)'
;MFKLNTLLLASAMLGSVTANATIVEFQTSHGSFQVNLYDQSTPKTVENFLQYVNNERYSDTVIHRVIPEFVVQGGGFTYEGKVPLDAIETYNAVENEPKWSNVKGTIAMAKVAYKPDSATSQWFINLEDNSSNLDVENGGYTVFGQVIGDGMEVLEAIAQIPRCGNVPLVNFTDEQCKDTETDPGAANFVTLNAITVLDDDPNSAAGLTQKANTLIDQVTDKPSTDQDSGSSGGSMFAGLFLLAAALGFRRRVK
;
A
#
# COMPACT_ATOMS: atom_id res chain seq x y z
N MET A 1 7.22 32.82 -64.07
CA MET A 1 6.15 32.22 -63.25
C MET A 1 6.79 31.42 -62.12
N PHE A 2 6.46 31.82 -60.89
CA PHE A 2 6.47 31.15 -59.58
C PHE A 2 7.62 30.22 -59.14
N LYS A 3 8.26 30.66 -58.04
CA LYS A 3 9.08 29.90 -57.07
C LYS A 3 8.22 28.90 -56.31
N LEU A 4 8.78 27.76 -55.90
CA LEU A 4 8.20 26.92 -54.85
C LEU A 4 9.28 26.53 -53.82
N ASN A 5 9.22 27.19 -52.66
CA ASN A 5 9.97 26.80 -51.47
C ASN A 5 9.22 25.67 -50.77
N THR A 6 9.87 24.53 -50.55
CA THR A 6 9.34 23.44 -49.73
C THR A 6 9.49 23.83 -48.25
N LEU A 7 8.39 24.15 -47.60
CA LEU A 7 8.32 24.31 -46.15
C LEU A 7 8.04 22.92 -45.53
N LEU A 8 9.00 22.36 -44.79
CA LEU A 8 8.73 21.22 -43.89
C LEU A 8 8.04 21.78 -42.64
N LEU A 9 6.75 21.49 -42.48
CA LEU A 9 6.03 21.72 -41.23
C LEU A 9 6.30 20.52 -40.31
N ALA A 10 7.17 20.71 -39.33
CA ALA A 10 7.30 19.77 -38.22
C ALA A 10 6.10 19.97 -37.28
N SER A 11 5.08 19.12 -37.40
CA SER A 11 4.03 19.02 -36.39
C SER A 11 4.64 18.43 -35.11
N ALA A 12 4.97 19.29 -34.17
CA ALA A 12 5.13 18.89 -32.78
C ALA A 12 3.75 18.45 -32.26
N MET A 13 3.51 17.14 -32.21
CA MET A 13 2.45 16.56 -31.40
C MET A 13 2.81 16.87 -29.94
N LEU A 14 2.27 17.96 -29.42
CA LEU A 14 2.16 18.17 -27.97
C LEU A 14 1.18 17.10 -27.48
N GLY A 15 1.70 15.97 -27.03
CA GLY A 15 0.91 15.05 -26.21
C GLY A 15 0.48 15.81 -24.97
N SER A 16 -0.80 16.19 -24.91
CA SER A 16 -1.40 16.67 -23.68
C SER A 16 -1.26 15.53 -22.67
N VAL A 17 -0.41 15.73 -21.66
CA VAL A 17 -0.43 14.87 -20.47
C VAL A 17 -1.78 15.16 -19.81
N THR A 18 -2.76 14.30 -20.05
CA THR A 18 -4.04 14.37 -19.36
C THR A 18 -3.76 14.08 -17.90
N ALA A 19 -3.90 15.13 -17.09
CA ALA A 19 -4.02 15.07 -15.64
C ALA A 19 -5.16 14.10 -15.31
N ASN A 20 -4.91 12.97 -14.65
CA ASN A 20 -5.97 12.13 -14.09
C ASN A 20 -5.88 12.22 -12.56
N ALA A 21 -7.01 12.22 -11.87
CA ALA A 21 -7.10 11.98 -10.44
C ALA A 21 -8.17 10.91 -10.26
N THR A 22 -7.76 9.67 -10.06
CA THR A 22 -8.67 8.54 -10.09
C THR A 22 -9.23 8.27 -8.69
N ILE A 23 -10.57 8.24 -8.53
CA ILE A 23 -11.20 7.76 -7.30
C ILE A 23 -11.47 6.27 -7.43
N VAL A 24 -10.98 5.50 -6.47
CA VAL A 24 -11.26 4.07 -6.34
C VAL A 24 -12.02 3.76 -5.06
N GLU A 25 -12.94 2.81 -5.13
CA GLU A 25 -13.65 2.25 -3.98
C GLU A 25 -13.11 0.87 -3.64
N PHE A 26 -12.69 0.70 -2.39
CA PHE A 26 -12.34 -0.56 -1.78
C PHE A 26 -13.58 -1.14 -1.13
N GLN A 27 -14.06 -2.28 -1.61
CA GLN A 27 -15.23 -2.97 -1.07
C GLN A 27 -14.76 -4.08 -0.13
N THR A 28 -14.89 -3.87 1.17
CA THR A 28 -14.52 -4.89 2.17
C THR A 28 -15.75 -5.55 2.76
N SER A 29 -15.57 -6.73 3.35
CA SER A 29 -16.57 -7.41 4.18
C SER A 29 -17.08 -6.57 5.38
N HIS A 30 -16.39 -5.48 5.74
CA HIS A 30 -16.70 -4.61 6.89
C HIS A 30 -17.12 -3.20 6.49
N GLY A 31 -17.43 -2.98 5.21
CA GLY A 31 -17.81 -1.68 4.66
C GLY A 31 -16.91 -1.27 3.50
N SER A 32 -17.39 -0.30 2.72
CA SER A 32 -16.63 0.28 1.61
C SER A 32 -15.97 1.58 2.04
N PHE A 33 -14.77 1.85 1.51
CA PHE A 33 -14.12 3.15 1.65
C PHE A 33 -13.54 3.59 0.31
N GLN A 34 -13.40 4.90 0.13
CA GLN A 34 -12.91 5.48 -1.12
C GLN A 34 -11.54 6.12 -0.91
N VAL A 35 -10.72 6.04 -1.96
CA VAL A 35 -9.40 6.66 -2.01
C VAL A 35 -9.30 7.48 -3.29
N ASN A 36 -8.85 8.72 -3.15
CA ASN A 36 -8.44 9.54 -4.27
C ASN A 36 -6.94 9.35 -4.53
N LEU A 37 -6.57 8.95 -5.74
CA LEU A 37 -5.20 8.65 -6.13
C LEU A 37 -4.44 9.91 -6.59
N TYR A 38 -3.12 9.86 -6.49
CA TYR A 38 -2.23 10.97 -6.78
C TYR A 38 -1.55 10.84 -8.16
N ASP A 39 -2.31 10.53 -9.20
CA ASP A 39 -1.83 10.01 -10.49
C ASP A 39 -0.76 10.92 -11.14
N GLN A 40 -0.86 12.24 -11.01
CA GLN A 40 0.13 13.16 -11.60
C GLN A 40 1.47 13.18 -10.86
N SER A 41 1.45 12.92 -9.56
CA SER A 41 2.59 13.16 -8.68
C SER A 41 3.32 11.90 -8.26
N THR A 42 2.67 10.74 -8.36
CA THR A 42 3.25 9.40 -8.22
C THR A 42 2.74 8.48 -9.35
N PRO A 43 2.97 8.85 -10.63
CA PRO A 43 2.36 8.19 -11.78
C PRO A 43 2.75 6.73 -11.91
N LYS A 44 4.00 6.35 -11.64
CA LYS A 44 4.45 4.95 -11.80
C LYS A 44 3.73 4.05 -10.80
N THR A 45 3.58 4.54 -9.56
CA THR A 45 2.91 3.81 -8.50
C THR A 45 1.42 3.66 -8.76
N VAL A 46 0.76 4.73 -9.21
CA VAL A 46 -0.67 4.71 -9.53
C VAL A 46 -0.95 3.81 -10.73
N GLU A 47 -0.13 3.86 -11.78
CA GLU A 47 -0.24 2.96 -12.94
C GLU A 47 -0.11 1.49 -12.51
N ASN A 48 0.90 1.16 -11.70
CA ASN A 48 1.08 -0.17 -11.13
C ASN A 48 -0.16 -0.61 -10.32
N PHE A 49 -0.65 0.23 -9.40
CA PHE A 49 -1.83 -0.09 -8.58
C PHE A 49 -3.08 -0.32 -9.43
N LEU A 50 -3.37 0.58 -10.37
CA LEU A 50 -4.51 0.46 -11.27
C LEU A 50 -4.39 -0.75 -12.20
N GLN A 51 -3.17 -1.20 -12.52
CA GLN A 51 -2.98 -2.46 -13.24
C GLN A 51 -3.48 -3.66 -12.44
N TYR A 52 -3.25 -3.72 -11.13
CA TYR A 52 -3.83 -4.78 -10.28
C TYR A 52 -5.35 -4.67 -10.17
N VAL A 53 -5.88 -3.45 -10.06
CA VAL A 53 -7.33 -3.18 -10.03
C VAL A 53 -8.00 -3.66 -11.33
N ASN A 54 -7.51 -3.22 -12.49
CA ASN A 54 -8.08 -3.51 -13.81
C ASN A 54 -8.00 -5.00 -14.20
N ASN A 55 -7.06 -5.74 -13.62
CA ASN A 55 -6.92 -7.18 -13.82
C ASN A 55 -7.57 -7.99 -12.67
N GLU A 56 -8.38 -7.35 -11.82
CA GLU A 56 -9.11 -7.98 -10.72
C GLU A 56 -8.21 -8.78 -9.75
N ARG A 57 -6.92 -8.43 -9.66
CA ARG A 57 -5.93 -9.15 -8.85
C ARG A 57 -6.13 -8.95 -7.34
N TYR A 58 -6.87 -7.91 -6.96
CA TYR A 58 -7.22 -7.62 -5.57
C TYR A 58 -8.54 -8.24 -5.12
N SER A 59 -9.31 -8.82 -6.05
CA SER A 59 -10.59 -9.45 -5.75
C SER A 59 -10.38 -10.67 -4.84
N ASP A 60 -11.26 -10.79 -3.85
CA ASP A 60 -11.24 -11.82 -2.81
C ASP A 60 -9.90 -11.98 -2.06
N THR A 61 -9.07 -10.93 -2.04
CA THR A 61 -7.89 -10.88 -1.18
C THR A 61 -8.28 -10.58 0.26
N VAL A 62 -7.36 -10.75 1.20
CA VAL A 62 -7.63 -10.48 2.62
C VAL A 62 -6.80 -9.31 3.13
N ILE A 63 -7.33 -8.60 4.12
CA ILE A 63 -6.52 -7.73 4.97
C ILE A 63 -5.64 -8.64 5.83
N HIS A 64 -4.39 -8.80 5.42
CA HIS A 64 -3.47 -9.77 6.02
C HIS A 64 -2.61 -9.17 7.14
N ARG A 65 -2.69 -7.86 7.39
CA ARG A 65 -1.96 -7.22 8.49
C ARG A 65 -2.64 -5.95 8.99
N VAL A 66 -2.84 -5.90 10.29
CA VAL A 66 -3.28 -4.72 11.04
C VAL A 66 -2.33 -4.52 12.21
N ILE A 67 -1.79 -3.32 12.32
CA ILE A 67 -1.15 -2.83 13.54
C ILE A 67 -1.95 -1.59 13.98
N PRO A 68 -2.71 -1.68 15.08
CA PRO A 68 -3.47 -0.53 15.60
C PRO A 68 -2.56 0.67 15.82
N GLU A 69 -3.10 1.86 15.58
CA GLU A 69 -2.36 3.13 15.68
C GLU A 69 -1.15 3.23 14.72
N PHE A 70 -1.09 2.36 13.71
CA PHE A 70 -0.04 2.38 12.70
C PHE A 70 -0.63 2.21 11.30
N VAL A 71 -0.99 0.97 10.90
CA VAL A 71 -1.43 0.69 9.53
C VAL A 71 -2.44 -0.46 9.41
N VAL A 72 -3.28 -0.37 8.39
CA VAL A 72 -4.03 -1.50 7.81
C VAL A 72 -3.40 -1.86 6.47
N GLN A 73 -3.09 -3.13 6.23
CA GLN A 73 -2.33 -3.57 5.06
C GLN A 73 -3.01 -4.75 4.34
N GLY A 74 -3.06 -4.66 3.01
CA GLY A 74 -3.73 -5.61 2.13
C GLY A 74 -3.02 -5.78 0.78
N GLY A 75 -3.68 -6.45 -0.15
CA GLY A 75 -3.21 -6.62 -1.53
C GLY A 75 -2.06 -7.63 -1.71
N GLY A 76 -1.83 -8.51 -0.73
CA GLY A 76 -0.74 -9.48 -0.77
C GLY A 76 -1.17 -10.94 -0.83
N PHE A 77 -2.34 -11.28 -0.29
CA PHE A 77 -2.70 -12.67 -0.02
C PHE A 77 -4.20 -12.94 -0.20
N THR A 78 -4.52 -14.18 -0.56
CA THR A 78 -5.87 -14.76 -0.65
C THR A 78 -6.01 -15.96 0.31
N TYR A 79 -7.24 -16.29 0.68
CA TYR A 79 -7.55 -17.50 1.45
C TYR A 79 -8.18 -18.57 0.54
N GLU A 80 -7.40 -19.61 0.22
CA GLU A 80 -7.82 -20.72 -0.63
C GLU A 80 -8.32 -21.94 0.17
N GLY A 81 -8.99 -21.70 1.30
CA GLY A 81 -9.52 -22.77 2.16
C GLY A 81 -8.52 -23.39 3.13
N LYS A 82 -7.33 -22.79 3.28
CA LYS A 82 -6.28 -23.25 4.20
C LYS A 82 -5.41 -22.11 4.67
N VAL A 83 -4.69 -22.36 5.77
CA VAL A 83 -3.57 -21.53 6.22
C VAL A 83 -2.25 -22.30 6.05
N PRO A 84 -1.10 -21.64 5.79
CA PRO A 84 -0.93 -20.20 5.58
C PRO A 84 -1.63 -19.70 4.31
N LEU A 85 -1.91 -18.39 4.27
CA LEU A 85 -2.53 -17.73 3.13
C LEU A 85 -1.64 -17.83 1.88
N ASP A 86 -2.26 -17.92 0.71
CA ASP A 86 -1.56 -17.98 -0.58
C ASP A 86 -1.27 -16.56 -1.07
N ALA A 87 -0.06 -16.31 -1.56
CA ALA A 87 0.31 -15.00 -2.10
C ALA A 87 -0.34 -14.79 -3.47
N ILE A 88 -0.78 -13.57 -3.76
CA ILE A 88 -1.27 -13.24 -5.10
C ILE A 88 -0.12 -13.14 -6.10
N GLU A 89 -0.40 -13.35 -7.38
CA GLU A 89 0.59 -13.12 -8.44
C GLU A 89 0.93 -11.62 -8.54
N THR A 90 2.23 -11.31 -8.61
CA THR A 90 2.75 -9.95 -8.67
C THR A 90 3.32 -9.60 -10.05
N TYR A 91 3.15 -8.36 -10.47
CA TYR A 91 3.93 -7.73 -11.54
C TYR A 91 5.34 -7.35 -11.06
N ASN A 92 6.13 -6.76 -11.97
CA ASN A 92 7.46 -6.24 -11.66
C ASN A 92 7.40 -5.15 -10.58
N ALA A 93 8.50 -5.00 -9.85
CA ALA A 93 8.60 -3.93 -8.86
C ALA A 93 8.61 -2.54 -9.51
N VAL A 94 8.01 -1.58 -8.83
CA VAL A 94 7.93 -0.17 -9.24
C VAL A 94 8.98 0.67 -8.51
N GLU A 95 9.52 1.67 -9.22
CA GLU A 95 10.42 2.68 -8.67
C GLU A 95 9.73 3.52 -7.60
N ASN A 96 10.44 3.82 -6.52
CA ASN A 96 9.92 4.57 -5.39
C ASN A 96 9.77 6.07 -5.71
N GLU A 97 8.60 6.64 -5.40
CA GLU A 97 8.25 8.05 -5.58
C GLU A 97 7.85 8.70 -4.23
N PRO A 98 8.74 8.76 -3.20
CA PRO A 98 8.41 9.11 -1.80
C PRO A 98 8.15 10.62 -1.57
N LYS A 99 7.37 11.24 -2.45
CA LYS A 99 7.12 12.69 -2.52
C LYS A 99 6.19 13.20 -1.42
N TRP A 100 5.23 12.39 -0.98
CA TRP A 100 4.21 12.77 0.00
C TRP A 100 4.43 12.07 1.32
N SER A 101 4.03 12.74 2.40
CA SER A 101 4.24 12.32 3.78
C SER A 101 3.22 11.27 4.21
N ASN A 102 3.68 10.24 4.93
CA ASN A 102 2.90 9.13 5.48
C ASN A 102 2.10 9.56 6.72
N VAL A 103 1.17 10.48 6.53
CA VAL A 103 0.25 10.95 7.57
C VAL A 103 -1.05 10.15 7.60
N LYS A 104 -1.83 10.28 8.68
CA LYS A 104 -3.14 9.63 8.85
C LYS A 104 -4.02 9.79 7.60
N GLY A 105 -4.63 8.68 7.17
CA GLY A 105 -5.53 8.61 6.02
C GLY A 105 -4.87 8.54 4.65
N THR A 106 -3.53 8.45 4.56
CA THR A 106 -2.84 8.23 3.29
C THR A 106 -2.70 6.75 2.96
N ILE A 107 -2.75 6.40 1.67
CA ILE A 107 -2.38 5.07 1.17
C ILE A 107 -0.94 5.09 0.64
N ALA A 108 -0.16 4.06 0.96
CA ALA A 108 1.22 3.91 0.50
C ALA A 108 1.57 2.47 0.13
N MET A 109 2.60 2.30 -0.71
CA MET A 109 3.06 0.97 -1.14
C MET A 109 3.95 0.32 -0.09
N ALA A 110 3.67 -0.95 0.25
CA ALA A 110 4.55 -1.74 1.11
C ALA A 110 5.77 -2.26 0.35
N LYS A 111 6.91 -2.42 1.04
CA LYS A 111 8.20 -2.71 0.41
C LYS A 111 9.00 -3.75 1.19
N VAL A 112 9.91 -4.44 0.49
CA VAL A 112 10.89 -5.30 1.13
C VAL A 112 11.91 -4.44 1.87
N ALA A 113 12.29 -4.89 3.07
CA ALA A 113 13.32 -4.28 3.90
C ALA A 113 14.59 -3.96 3.09
N TYR A 114 15.11 -2.75 3.25
CA TYR A 114 16.37 -2.29 2.63
C TYR A 114 16.38 -2.34 1.09
N LYS A 115 15.21 -2.41 0.45
CA LYS A 115 15.04 -2.39 -1.01
C LYS A 115 14.03 -1.30 -1.39
N PRO A 116 14.48 -0.05 -1.60
CA PRO A 116 13.58 1.08 -1.80
C PRO A 116 12.66 0.92 -3.02
N ASP A 117 13.09 0.27 -4.09
CA ASP A 117 12.33 0.07 -5.33
C ASP A 117 11.75 -1.36 -5.45
N SER A 118 11.19 -1.88 -4.36
CA SER A 118 10.67 -3.27 -4.29
C SER A 118 9.15 -3.38 -4.14
N ALA A 119 8.44 -2.25 -4.21
CA ALA A 119 6.98 -2.23 -4.16
C ALA A 119 6.39 -3.01 -5.35
N THR A 120 5.38 -3.85 -5.08
CA THR A 120 4.66 -4.63 -6.12
C THR A 120 3.16 -4.47 -5.95
N SER A 121 2.47 -5.39 -5.27
CA SER A 121 1.01 -5.40 -5.13
C SER A 121 0.52 -4.89 -3.78
N GLN A 122 1.34 -4.99 -2.74
CA GLN A 122 0.91 -4.71 -1.37
C GLN A 122 0.87 -3.21 -1.08
N TRP A 123 -0.21 -2.79 -0.44
CA TRP A 123 -0.45 -1.42 -0.02
C TRP A 123 -0.85 -1.40 1.46
N PHE A 124 -0.73 -0.23 2.08
CA PHE A 124 -1.21 0.01 3.43
C PHE A 124 -1.84 1.40 3.56
N ILE A 125 -2.80 1.52 4.47
CA ILE A 125 -3.38 2.79 4.90
C ILE A 125 -2.78 3.19 6.24
N ASN A 126 -2.31 4.43 6.35
CA ASN A 126 -1.84 5.03 7.59
C ASN A 126 -3.02 5.34 8.52
N LEU A 127 -3.06 4.71 9.70
CA LEU A 127 -4.08 4.97 10.73
C LEU A 127 -3.73 6.18 11.61
N GLU A 128 -2.46 6.56 11.66
CA GLU A 128 -1.91 7.68 12.44
C GLU A 128 -0.83 8.44 11.63
N ASP A 129 -0.29 9.52 12.17
CA ASP A 129 0.88 10.20 11.58
C ASP A 129 2.16 9.36 11.77
N ASN A 130 2.56 8.67 10.71
CA ASN A 130 3.73 7.80 10.66
C ASN A 130 4.94 8.46 9.98
N SER A 131 4.86 9.77 9.69
CA SER A 131 5.87 10.50 8.91
C SER A 131 7.26 10.43 9.54
N SER A 132 7.36 10.46 10.86
CA SER A 132 8.65 10.38 11.58
C SER A 132 9.47 9.12 11.26
N ASN A 133 8.83 8.04 10.81
CA ASN A 133 9.50 6.81 10.40
C ASN A 133 9.38 6.59 8.88
N LEU A 134 8.16 6.49 8.36
CA LEU A 134 7.91 6.03 7.00
C LEU A 134 8.30 7.03 5.90
N ASP A 135 8.57 8.30 6.26
CA ASP A 135 9.07 9.27 5.28
C ASP A 135 10.57 9.14 5.00
N VAL A 136 11.31 8.43 5.87
CA VAL A 136 12.77 8.29 5.78
C VAL A 136 13.23 6.84 5.67
N GLU A 137 12.56 5.91 6.35
CA GLU A 137 12.96 4.52 6.39
C GLU A 137 12.87 3.88 5.00
N ASN A 138 13.85 3.05 4.65
CA ASN A 138 13.86 2.31 3.39
C ASN A 138 13.72 3.21 2.15
N GLY A 139 14.31 4.41 2.20
CA GLY A 139 14.21 5.43 1.16
C GLY A 139 12.84 6.14 1.11
N GLY A 140 12.06 6.09 2.18
CA GLY A 140 10.70 6.61 2.27
C GLY A 140 9.68 5.71 1.56
N TYR A 141 8.46 5.65 2.06
CA TYR A 141 7.37 4.87 1.46
C TYR A 141 6.52 5.77 0.57
N THR A 142 6.27 5.33 -0.66
CA THR A 142 5.51 6.09 -1.66
C THR A 142 4.05 6.16 -1.27
N VAL A 143 3.62 7.32 -0.77
CA VAL A 143 2.21 7.68 -0.62
C VAL A 143 1.65 8.06 -1.99
N PHE A 144 0.60 7.37 -2.42
CA PHE A 144 0.04 7.51 -3.78
C PHE A 144 -1.46 7.83 -3.80
N GLY A 145 -2.03 8.18 -2.64
CA GLY A 145 -3.40 8.63 -2.53
C GLY A 145 -3.81 8.95 -1.09
N GLN A 146 -5.08 9.31 -0.92
CA GLN A 146 -5.68 9.60 0.38
C GLN A 146 -7.13 9.11 0.45
N VAL A 147 -7.50 8.55 1.61
CA VAL A 147 -8.86 8.17 1.96
C VAL A 147 -9.73 9.42 2.03
N ILE A 148 -10.92 9.36 1.43
CA ILE A 148 -11.88 10.46 1.39
C ILE A 148 -13.21 10.07 2.07
N GLY A 149 -14.04 11.07 2.36
CA GLY A 149 -15.32 10.89 3.04
C GLY A 149 -15.16 10.23 4.41
N ASP A 150 -16.09 9.34 4.74
CA ASP A 150 -16.13 8.63 6.03
C ASP A 150 -15.28 7.34 6.04
N GLY A 151 -14.43 7.15 5.02
CA GLY A 151 -13.67 5.92 4.83
C GLY A 151 -12.73 5.56 5.99
N MET A 152 -12.27 6.56 6.74
CA MET A 152 -11.44 6.32 7.93
C MET A 152 -12.21 5.61 9.06
N GLU A 153 -13.52 5.82 9.19
CA GLU A 153 -14.32 5.13 10.20
C GLU A 153 -14.36 3.61 9.94
N VAL A 154 -14.43 3.21 8.66
CA VAL A 154 -14.37 1.80 8.24
C VAL A 154 -13.01 1.18 8.57
N LEU A 155 -11.92 1.90 8.27
CA LEU A 155 -10.56 1.43 8.54
C LEU A 155 -10.26 1.32 10.04
N GLU A 156 -10.75 2.28 10.84
CA GLU A 156 -10.66 2.24 12.30
C GLU A 156 -11.48 1.09 12.87
N ALA A 157 -12.67 0.80 12.33
CA ALA A 157 -13.46 -0.37 12.71
C ALA A 157 -12.74 -1.70 12.39
N ILE A 158 -12.13 -1.81 11.21
CA ILE A 158 -11.29 -2.97 10.84
C ILE A 158 -10.12 -3.12 11.82
N ALA A 159 -9.51 -2.01 12.23
CA ALA A 159 -8.37 -2.02 13.14
C ALA A 159 -8.71 -2.52 14.56
N GLN A 160 -9.99 -2.47 14.96
CA GLN A 160 -10.47 -2.99 16.25
C GLN A 160 -10.82 -4.48 16.24
N ILE A 161 -10.77 -5.15 15.08
CA ILE A 161 -11.06 -6.58 15.00
C ILE A 161 -9.97 -7.38 15.73
N PRO A 162 -10.34 -8.38 16.56
CA PRO A 162 -9.37 -9.29 17.18
C PRO A 162 -8.43 -9.92 16.14
N ARG A 163 -7.21 -10.28 16.55
CA ARG A 163 -6.17 -10.69 15.60
C ARG A 163 -5.33 -11.84 16.10
N CYS A 164 -5.04 -12.80 15.23
CA CYS A 164 -3.97 -13.77 15.45
C CYS A 164 -2.65 -13.19 14.92
N GLY A 165 -1.77 -12.77 15.83
CA GLY A 165 -0.59 -12.01 15.46
C GLY A 165 -0.99 -10.64 14.90
N ASN A 166 -0.80 -10.44 13.59
CA ASN A 166 -1.22 -9.21 12.91
C ASN A 166 -2.43 -9.41 11.97
N VAL A 167 -2.92 -10.64 11.79
CA VAL A 167 -4.04 -10.89 10.87
C VAL A 167 -5.36 -10.64 11.62
N PRO A 168 -6.20 -9.68 11.20
CA PRO A 168 -7.53 -9.48 11.79
C PRO A 168 -8.43 -10.66 11.45
N LEU A 169 -9.06 -11.25 12.47
CA LEU A 169 -9.99 -12.37 12.35
C LEU A 169 -11.30 -12.10 13.10
N VAL A 170 -12.39 -12.07 12.36
CA VAL A 170 -13.76 -11.91 12.83
C VAL A 170 -14.20 -13.16 13.58
N ASN A 171 -14.80 -12.98 14.76
CA ASN A 171 -15.36 -14.06 15.57
C ASN A 171 -14.36 -15.22 15.82
N PHE A 172 -13.08 -14.89 16.00
CA PHE A 172 -12.02 -15.85 16.28
C PHE A 172 -11.29 -15.41 17.56
N THR A 173 -11.29 -16.26 18.59
CA THR A 173 -10.78 -15.87 19.92
C THR A 173 -9.27 -16.03 20.04
N ASP A 174 -8.69 -15.36 21.04
CA ASP A 174 -7.27 -15.49 21.38
C ASP A 174 -6.88 -16.93 21.75
N GLU A 175 -7.80 -17.73 22.30
CA GLU A 175 -7.60 -19.15 22.58
C GLU A 175 -7.52 -19.96 21.29
N GLN A 176 -8.42 -19.68 20.33
CA GLN A 176 -8.40 -20.33 19.02
C GLN A 176 -7.13 -19.97 18.24
N CYS A 177 -6.62 -18.73 18.38
CA CYS A 177 -5.32 -18.34 17.81
C CYS A 177 -4.13 -19.15 18.33
N LYS A 178 -4.23 -19.71 19.54
CA LYS A 178 -3.17 -20.50 20.17
C LYS A 178 -3.34 -22.00 19.93
N ASP A 179 -4.51 -22.43 19.49
CA ASP A 179 -4.81 -23.82 19.18
C ASP A 179 -4.24 -24.19 17.80
N THR A 180 -3.44 -25.25 17.75
CA THR A 180 -2.84 -25.74 16.50
C THR A 180 -3.79 -26.62 15.69
N GLU A 181 -4.95 -26.96 16.25
CA GLU A 181 -5.93 -27.86 15.65
C GLU A 181 -7.14 -27.10 15.06
N THR A 182 -7.25 -25.80 15.33
CA THR A 182 -8.36 -24.94 14.89
C THR A 182 -7.84 -23.90 13.89
N ASP A 183 -8.12 -24.12 12.61
CA ASP A 183 -7.81 -23.14 11.56
C ASP A 183 -9.01 -22.18 11.35
N PRO A 184 -8.76 -20.89 11.06
CA PRO A 184 -9.82 -19.98 10.65
C PRO A 184 -10.41 -20.40 9.30
N GLY A 185 -11.73 -20.25 9.18
CA GLY A 185 -12.47 -20.38 7.93
C GLY A 185 -12.55 -19.05 7.17
N ALA A 186 -13.05 -19.10 5.93
CA ALA A 186 -13.20 -17.90 5.08
C ALA A 186 -13.97 -16.76 5.78
N ALA A 187 -15.04 -17.09 6.51
CA ALA A 187 -15.87 -16.12 7.23
C ALA A 187 -15.15 -15.43 8.40
N ASN A 188 -13.99 -15.94 8.83
CA ASN A 188 -13.18 -15.28 9.85
C ASN A 188 -12.29 -14.19 9.24
N PHE A 189 -11.95 -14.22 7.96
CA PHE A 189 -11.06 -13.22 7.39
C PHE A 189 -11.80 -11.92 7.02
N VAL A 190 -11.11 -10.79 7.18
CA VAL A 190 -11.56 -9.52 6.59
C VAL A 190 -11.20 -9.53 5.11
N THR A 191 -12.17 -9.89 4.27
CA THR A 191 -11.99 -9.93 2.82
C THR A 191 -12.12 -8.54 2.20
N LEU A 192 -11.25 -8.25 1.24
CA LEU A 192 -11.38 -7.23 0.21
C LEU A 192 -12.01 -7.89 -1.02
N ASN A 193 -13.29 -7.65 -1.22
CA ASN A 193 -14.07 -8.29 -2.27
C ASN A 193 -13.68 -7.76 -3.66
N ALA A 194 -13.47 -6.45 -3.76
CA ALA A 194 -13.05 -5.79 -4.99
C ALA A 194 -12.45 -4.41 -4.70
N ILE A 195 -11.69 -3.89 -5.67
CA ILE A 195 -11.42 -2.46 -5.81
C ILE A 195 -11.99 -2.05 -7.15
N THR A 196 -12.78 -0.96 -7.20
CA THR A 196 -13.40 -0.48 -8.44
C THR A 196 -13.09 0.99 -8.66
N VAL A 197 -12.94 1.41 -9.93
CA VAL A 197 -12.80 2.83 -10.28
C VAL A 197 -14.20 3.45 -10.31
N LEU A 198 -14.42 4.51 -9.51
CA LEU A 198 -15.70 5.21 -9.42
C LEU A 198 -15.74 6.47 -10.30
N ASP A 199 -14.63 7.20 -10.36
CA ASP A 199 -14.51 8.47 -11.08
C ASP A 199 -13.09 8.62 -11.63
N ASP A 200 -13.00 8.97 -12.91
CA ASP A 200 -11.75 9.29 -13.61
C ASP A 200 -11.60 10.79 -13.90
N ASP A 201 -12.44 11.66 -13.28
CA ASP A 201 -12.39 13.11 -13.45
C ASP A 201 -11.03 13.69 -13.04
N PRO A 202 -10.36 14.43 -13.96
CA PRO A 202 -9.05 15.03 -13.76
C PRO A 202 -8.95 16.01 -12.57
N ASN A 203 -10.08 16.50 -12.04
CA ASN A 203 -10.16 17.48 -10.97
C ASN A 203 -10.72 16.89 -9.67
N SER A 204 -10.94 15.58 -9.56
CA SER A 204 -11.53 14.97 -8.36
C SER A 204 -10.69 15.22 -7.09
N ALA A 205 -9.38 15.48 -7.24
CA ALA A 205 -8.46 15.86 -6.17
C ALA A 205 -8.49 17.37 -5.80
N ALA A 206 -9.27 18.20 -6.49
CA ALA A 206 -9.37 19.63 -6.25
C ALA A 206 -10.01 19.92 -4.88
N GLY A 207 -9.18 20.00 -3.85
CA GLY A 207 -9.60 20.19 -2.46
C GLY A 207 -8.80 19.39 -1.45
N LEU A 208 -8.04 18.38 -1.89
CA LEU A 208 -7.10 17.67 -1.04
C LEU A 208 -5.81 18.47 -0.91
N THR A 209 -5.29 18.57 0.31
CA THR A 209 -4.01 19.23 0.59
C THR A 209 -2.98 18.16 0.95
N GLN A 210 -2.19 17.72 -0.03
CA GLN A 210 -1.15 16.74 0.21
C GLN A 210 0.00 17.35 1.05
N LYS A 211 0.42 16.66 2.11
CA LYS A 211 1.59 17.05 2.90
C LYS A 211 2.85 16.52 2.22
N ALA A 212 3.75 17.41 1.83
CA ALA A 212 5.03 17.01 1.23
C ALA A 212 5.90 16.23 2.23
N ASN A 213 6.61 15.22 1.75
CA ASN A 213 7.68 14.59 2.50
C ASN A 213 8.90 15.50 2.48
N THR A 214 9.13 16.23 3.56
CA THR A 214 10.29 17.12 3.72
C THR A 214 11.47 16.46 4.43
N LEU A 215 11.32 15.21 4.88
CA LEU A 215 12.32 14.49 5.67
C LEU A 215 13.25 13.66 4.78
N ILE A 216 12.80 13.26 3.59
CA ILE A 216 13.58 12.41 2.68
C ILE A 216 14.91 13.02 2.27
N ASP A 217 14.95 14.33 2.01
CA ASP A 217 16.15 15.06 1.60
C ASP A 217 17.08 15.41 2.78
N GLN A 218 16.59 15.27 4.02
CA GLN A 218 17.40 15.53 5.22
C GLN A 218 18.31 14.35 5.59
N VAL A 219 18.16 13.22 4.90
CA VAL A 219 19.08 12.08 4.99
C VAL A 219 20.26 12.33 4.04
N THR A 220 21.08 13.35 4.31
CA THR A 220 22.35 13.55 3.61
C THR A 220 23.38 12.52 4.07
N ASP A 221 23.91 11.75 3.12
CA ASP A 221 25.14 10.93 3.12
C ASP A 221 25.62 10.31 4.46
N LYS A 222 25.56 8.98 4.57
CA LYS A 222 26.53 8.25 5.40
C LYS A 222 27.51 7.48 4.49
N PRO A 223 28.83 7.72 4.62
CA PRO A 223 29.84 7.18 3.72
C PRO A 223 29.98 5.67 3.87
N SER A 224 30.27 5.01 2.76
CA SER A 224 30.81 3.65 2.74
C SER A 224 32.16 3.62 3.44
N THR A 225 32.23 3.07 4.65
CA THR A 225 33.49 2.60 5.24
C THR A 225 33.22 1.45 6.21
N ASP A 226 34.18 0.53 6.18
CA ASP A 226 34.25 -0.81 6.78
C ASP A 226 33.94 -0.92 8.29
N GLN A 227 33.80 -2.20 8.68
CA GLN A 227 33.71 -2.74 10.05
C GLN A 227 34.36 -1.88 11.14
N ASP A 228 33.62 -1.61 12.22
CA ASP A 228 34.04 -2.08 13.54
C ASP A 228 32.92 -2.08 14.57
N SER A 229 33.04 -3.03 15.48
CA SER A 229 32.17 -3.38 16.60
C SER A 229 32.00 -2.26 17.64
N GLY A 230 30.78 -2.08 18.15
CA GLY A 230 30.58 -1.31 19.39
C GLY A 230 29.14 -0.90 19.69
N SER A 231 28.51 -1.66 20.60
CA SER A 231 27.36 -1.34 21.47
C SER A 231 26.77 0.09 21.43
N SER A 232 25.44 0.22 21.23
CA SER A 232 24.51 0.87 22.18
C SER A 232 23.09 1.01 21.63
N GLY A 233 22.09 0.87 22.51
CA GLY A 233 20.79 1.55 22.41
C GLY A 233 19.83 1.06 21.32
N GLY A 234 19.20 -0.10 21.53
CA GLY A 234 18.10 -0.57 20.68
C GLY A 234 16.85 0.31 20.84
N SER A 235 16.70 1.31 19.97
CA SER A 235 15.38 1.87 19.66
C SER A 235 14.65 0.86 18.77
N MET A 236 13.58 0.27 19.29
CA MET A 236 12.70 -0.62 18.54
C MET A 236 11.87 0.20 17.55
N PHE A 237 12.49 0.72 16.48
CA PHE A 237 11.72 1.23 15.35
C PHE A 237 11.18 0.01 14.61
N ALA A 238 9.89 -0.26 14.80
CA ALA A 238 9.17 -1.31 14.11
C ALA A 238 8.99 -0.91 12.64
N GLY A 239 10.02 -1.18 11.83
CA GLY A 239 9.98 -0.92 10.40
C GLY A 239 8.84 -1.66 9.70
N LEU A 240 8.30 -1.06 8.64
CA LEU A 240 7.25 -1.68 7.81
C LEU A 240 7.87 -2.71 6.86
N PHE A 241 8.35 -3.82 7.41
CA PHE A 241 8.86 -4.92 6.59
C PHE A 241 7.70 -5.73 6.03
N LEU A 242 7.77 -6.05 4.73
CA LEU A 242 6.92 -7.10 4.15
C LEU A 242 7.12 -8.40 4.93
N LEU A 243 6.15 -8.69 5.80
CA LEU A 243 6.03 -9.97 6.47
C LEU A 243 5.47 -10.95 5.44
N ALA A 244 6.13 -12.10 5.27
CA ALA A 244 5.43 -13.26 4.76
C ALA A 244 4.22 -13.50 5.69
N ALA A 245 3.04 -13.80 5.14
CA ALA A 245 1.86 -14.18 5.91
C ALA A 245 2.06 -15.56 6.57
N ALA A 246 3.07 -15.66 7.42
CA ALA A 246 3.24 -16.77 8.34
C ALA A 246 2.32 -16.49 9.53
N LEU A 247 1.03 -16.77 9.35
CA LEU A 247 0.27 -17.25 10.51
C LEU A 247 1.08 -18.43 11.05
N GLY A 248 1.57 -18.32 12.28
CA GLY A 248 2.45 -19.28 12.92
C GLY A 248 1.76 -20.61 13.26
N PHE A 249 0.95 -21.16 12.36
CA PHE A 249 0.44 -22.52 12.45
C PHE A 249 1.59 -23.47 12.06
N ARG A 250 2.31 -23.98 13.06
CA ARG A 250 3.34 -25.00 12.85
C ARG A 250 2.70 -26.16 12.09
N ARG A 251 3.22 -26.48 10.89
CA ARG A 251 2.81 -27.63 10.09
C ARG A 251 2.74 -28.90 10.95
N ARG A 252 1.59 -29.59 10.94
CA ARG A 252 1.51 -30.98 11.36
C ARG A 252 2.46 -31.80 10.47
N VAL A 253 3.57 -32.27 11.05
CA VAL A 253 4.31 -33.41 10.49
C VAL A 253 3.46 -34.63 10.85
N LYS A 254 2.87 -35.27 9.84
CA LYS A 254 2.25 -36.60 10.01
C LYS A 254 3.32 -37.63 10.31
#